data_AF-A0A2E0KJZ9-F1
#
_entry.id   AF-A0A2E0KJZ9-F1
#
_cell.length_a   1.000
_cell.length_b   1.000
_cell.length_c   1.000
_cell.angle_alpha   90.00
_cell.angle_beta   90.00
_cell.angle_gamma   90.00
#
_symmetry.space_group_name_H-M   'P 1'
#
loop_
_entity.id
_entity.type
_entity.pdbx_description
1 polymer ?
#
loop_
_entity_poly.entity_id
_entity_poly.type
_entity_poly.pdbx_seq_one_letter_code
_entity_poly.pdbx_strand_id
1 'polypeptide(L)' 'YFDSQHDHLICIDTGEVKEFCDPRIQNIKNTIEEVFNVEIYNHSLYFYGKKKKKKEKH' A
#
# COMPACT_ATOMS: atom_id res chain seq x y z
N TYR A 1 14.50 -3.38 -12.96
CA TYR A 1 13.71 -4.57 -12.58
C TYR A 1 13.10 -4.35 -11.19
N PHE A 2 12.52 -3.18 -10.97
CA PHE A 2 11.93 -2.75 -9.69
C PHE A 2 10.52 -2.19 -9.94
N ASP A 3 9.84 -2.67 -10.99
CA ASP A 3 8.71 -1.97 -11.60
C ASP A 3 7.37 -2.70 -11.42
N SER A 4 7.21 -3.56 -10.41
CA SER A 4 5.99 -4.38 -10.28
C SER A 4 5.41 -4.54 -8.88
N GLN A 5 6.00 -3.92 -7.86
CA GLN A 5 5.42 -3.88 -6.51
C GLN A 5 5.10 -2.44 -6.12
N HIS A 6 4.02 -1.94 -6.70
CA HIS A 6 3.43 -0.66 -6.35
C HIS A 6 2.01 -0.90 -5.86
N ASP A 7 1.71 -0.38 -4.68
CA ASP A 7 0.38 -0.46 -4.10
C ASP A 7 -0.42 0.81 -4.38
N HIS A 8 -1.73 0.71 -4.27
CA HIS A 8 -2.64 1.73 -4.77
C HIS A 8 -3.38 2.42 -3.62
N LEU A 9 -3.33 3.75 -3.61
CA LEU A 9 -4.19 4.59 -2.78
C LEU A 9 -5.24 5.26 -3.67
N ILE A 10 -6.52 4.96 -3.41
CA ILE A 10 -7.67 5.51 -4.11
C ILE A 10 -8.30 6.61 -3.24
N CYS A 11 -8.34 7.82 -3.79
CA CYS A 11 -9.02 8.95 -3.17
C CYS A 11 -10.51 8.90 -3.52
N ILE A 12 -11.36 8.57 -2.55
CA ILE A 12 -12.79 8.38 -2.82
C ILE A 12 -13.54 9.69 -3.11
N ASP A 13 -12.96 10.83 -2.76
CA ASP A 13 -13.57 12.14 -3.05
C ASP A 13 -13.31 12.60 -4.49
N THR A 14 -12.19 12.19 -5.10
CA THR A 14 -11.77 12.66 -6.43
C THR A 14 -11.63 11.56 -7.47
N GLY A 15 -11.71 10.29 -7.08
CA GLY A 15 -11.40 9.14 -7.95
C GLY A 15 -9.92 9.02 -8.34
N GLU A 16 -9.06 9.85 -7.73
CA GLU A 16 -7.63 9.88 -8.03
C GLU A 16 -6.94 8.64 -7.47
N VAL A 17 -6.15 7.96 -8.30
CA VAL A 17 -5.34 6.81 -7.92
C VAL A 17 -3.89 7.27 -7.77
N LYS A 18 -3.27 6.90 -6.64
CA LYS A 18 -1.86 7.17 -6.36
C LYS A 18 -1.12 5.87 -6.11
N GLU A 19 -0.03 5.68 -6.83
CA GLU A 19 0.89 4.57 -6.62
C GLU A 19 1.91 4.94 -5.54
N PHE A 20 2.21 4.01 -4.65
CA PHE A 20 3.27 4.17 -3.66
C PHE A 20 4.05 2.88 -3.47
N CYS A 21 5.24 3.01 -2.89
CA CYS A 21 6.09 1.89 -2.50
C CYS A 21 6.43 2.05 -1.02
N ASP A 22 6.18 1.01 -0.22
CA ASP A 22 6.52 0.99 1.20
C ASP A 22 7.36 -0.27 1.52
N PRO A 23 8.64 -0.12 1.94
CA PRO A 23 9.52 -1.25 2.20
C PRO A 23 9.02 -2.16 3.33
N ARG A 24 8.12 -1.68 4.19
CA ARG A 24 7.53 -2.48 5.28
C ARG A 24 6.65 -3.60 4.75
N ILE A 25 6.06 -3.45 3.56
CA ILE A 25 5.20 -4.48 2.95
C ILE A 25 6.03 -5.70 2.59
N GLN A 26 7.24 -5.50 2.07
CA GLN A 26 8.18 -6.59 1.82
C GLN A 26 8.56 -7.33 3.11
N ASN A 27 8.77 -6.60 4.22
CA ASN A 27 9.06 -7.23 5.51
C ASN A 27 7.87 -8.07 6.00
N ILE A 28 6.64 -7.55 5.89
CA ILE A 28 5.42 -8.31 6.24
C ILE A 28 5.30 -9.58 5.40
N LYS A 29 5.55 -9.49 4.09
CA LYS A 29 5.58 -10.65 3.18
C LYS A 29 6.54 -11.71 3.71
N ASN A 30 7.81 -11.34 3.94
CA ASN A 30 8.84 -12.28 4.42
C ASN A 30 8.45 -12.91 5.77
N THR A 31 7.94 -12.12 6.71
CA THR A 31 7.50 -12.63 8.01
C THR A 31 6.36 -13.63 7.88
N ILE A 32 5.40 -13.41 6.99
CA ILE A 32 4.29 -14.36 6.78
C ILE A 32 4.80 -15.65 6.13
N GLU A 33 5.70 -15.55 5.15
CA GLU A 33 6.35 -16.71 4.53
C GLU A 33 7.05 -17.58 5.57
N GLU A 34 7.83 -16.95 6.47
CA GLU A 34 8.54 -17.66 7.56
C GLU A 34 7.60 -18.24 8.60
N VAL A 35 6.62 -17.47 9.09
CA VAL A 35 5.74 -17.88 10.19
C VAL A 35 4.81 -19.02 9.77
N PHE A 36 4.29 -18.97 8.54
CA PHE A 36 3.34 -19.97 8.05
C PHE A 36 4.00 -21.04 7.16
N ASN A 37 5.31 -20.92 6.91
CA ASN A 37 6.09 -21.80 6.03
C ASN A 37 5.42 -21.93 4.64
N VAL A 38 5.11 -20.79 4.03
CA VAL A 38 4.47 -20.67 2.72
C VAL A 38 5.31 -19.80 1.79
N GLU A 39 5.08 -19.92 0.48
CA GLU A 39 5.67 -19.03 -0.53
C GLU A 39 4.60 -18.08 -1.08
N ILE A 40 4.86 -16.77 -1.05
CA ILE A 40 3.96 -15.72 -1.53
C ILE A 40 4.47 -15.23 -2.88
N TYR A 41 3.73 -15.52 -3.94
CA TYR A 41 4.09 -15.07 -5.29
C TYR A 41 3.73 -13.60 -5.55
N ASN A 42 2.58 -13.14 -5.04
CA ASN A 42 2.04 -11.81 -5.31
C ASN A 42 1.30 -11.24 -4.09
N HIS A 43 1.24 -9.92 -3.99
CA HIS A 43 0.34 -9.21 -3.09
C HIS A 43 -0.32 -8.04 -3.81
N SER A 44 -1.44 -7.56 -3.28
CA SER A 44 -2.09 -6.36 -3.76
C SER A 44 -2.71 -5.62 -2.57
N LEU A 45 -2.25 -4.40 -2.31
CA LEU A 45 -2.78 -3.56 -1.24
C LEU A 45 -3.50 -2.36 -1.83
N TYR A 46 -4.74 -2.15 -1.37
CA TYR A 46 -5.57 -1.02 -1.73
C TYR A 46 -5.92 -0.21 -0.49
N PHE A 47 -5.57 1.06 -0.50
CA PHE A 47 -6.05 2.02 0.49
C PHE A 47 -7.16 2.87 -0.09
N TYR A 48 -8.25 3.02 0.66
CA TYR A 48 -9.33 3.93 0.32
C TYR A 48 -9.34 5.08 1.32
N GLY A 49 -9.04 6.28 0.86
CA GLY A 49 -8.88 7.46 1.71
C GLY A 49 -9.70 8.65 1.26
N LYS A 50 -10.16 9.46 2.22
CA LYS A 50 -10.66 10.83 1.96
C LYS A 50 -9.55 11.84 2.17
N LYS A 51 -9.57 12.94 1.43
CA LYS A 51 -8.65 14.06 1.70
C LYS A 51 -8.96 14.59 3.09
N LYS A 52 -7.98 14.55 3.99
CA LYS A 52 -8.12 15.22 5.30
C LYS A 52 -8.28 16.71 5.00
N LYS A 53 -9.39 17.32 5.44
CA LYS A 53 -9.53 18.78 5.44
C LYS A 53 -8.30 19.33 6.19
N LYS A 54 -7.50 20.18 5.53
CA LYS A 54 -6.42 20.90 6.22
C LYS A 54 -7.09 21.58 7.42
N LYS A 55 -6.75 21.17 8.63
CA LYS A 55 -7.00 22.02 9.79
C LYS A 55 -6.12 23.24 9.53
N GLU A 56 -6.72 24.33 9.06
CA GLU A 56 -6.09 25.64 9.10
C GLU A 56 -5.66 25.82 10.56
N LYS A 57 -4.35 25.81 10.79
CA LYS A 57 -3.81 26.29 12.04
C LYS A 57 -4.04 27.80 12.00
N HIS A 58 -5.07 28.26 12.71
CA HIS A 58 -5.24 29.67 13.04
C HIS A 58 -4.13 30.06 14.03
#